data_AF-A0A328SJG3-F1
#
_entry.id   AF-A0A328SJG3-F1
#
_cell.length_a   1.000
_cell.length_b   1.000
_cell.length_c   1.000
_cell.angle_alpha   90.00
_cell.angle_beta   90.00
_cell.angle_gamma   90.00
#
_symmetry.space_group_name_H-M   'P 1'
#
loop_
_entity.id
_entity.type
_entity.pdbx_description
1 polymer ?
#
loop_
_entity_poly.entity_id
_entity_poly.type
_entity_poly.pdbx_seq_one_letter_code
_entity_poly.pdbx_strand_id
1 'polypeptide(L)'
;MVTINYETIAFLKRPRTLILIVLLIISLTSIAIFGLQEGLDLQGGSMINLHLEEPVDQDTMNTVTAVLDKRLNAFGISDVKVRQSGSQDVIVEIAGVEPEKVQNVISTPGKFEAKINGQTAITGADISSVSAAEVTGNRWQVPFSVTTQGAEKFAKVAEGQAGAKVEMYLDDKLISDPQLDAGLANGKASTDISVSGGEESKQAANDKATEIHTVLESGALPVKLSVSGVNSVSAELGSQFEQGCIIAGLLSLLAIVAVITVKYKSPSLIIPIFVTSVSELILILGFASIVHWNLDLSAIAGIIAAIGTGVDDQIVMTDEVLARRDRSDRKNIVKTRIKGAFFIIYASAGTLIAAMLPLAYIGFARGSTGIGMLTGLAVTTVVGVLVGIFITRPVFADYMETFLIKSPKNMVKRISKDATPKKTKKKGRKTIAKELEQQKK
;
A
#
# COMPACT_ATOMS: atom_id res chain seq x y z
N MET A 1 -40.43 6.24 12.70
CA MET A 1 -39.93 4.91 13.14
C MET A 1 -39.94 3.97 11.95
N VAL A 2 -38.78 3.64 11.39
CA VAL A 2 -38.69 2.59 10.35
C VAL A 2 -38.86 1.26 11.08
N THR A 3 -40.04 0.63 10.97
CA THR A 3 -40.26 -0.72 11.50
C THR A 3 -39.42 -1.70 10.71
N ILE A 4 -38.31 -2.14 11.30
CA ILE A 4 -37.45 -3.19 10.74
C ILE A 4 -38.25 -4.50 10.75
N ASN A 5 -38.46 -5.10 9.57
CA ASN A 5 -39.20 -6.35 9.43
C ASN A 5 -38.45 -7.52 10.12
N TYR A 6 -39.17 -8.49 10.67
CA TYR A 6 -38.63 -9.68 11.33
C TYR A 6 -37.59 -10.43 10.47
N GLU A 7 -37.82 -10.52 9.16
CA GLU A 7 -36.86 -11.15 8.23
C GLU A 7 -35.51 -10.42 8.20
N THR A 8 -35.50 -9.09 8.33
CA THR A 8 -34.29 -8.27 8.39
C THR A 8 -33.55 -8.48 9.70
N ILE A 9 -34.26 -8.53 10.83
CA ILE A 9 -33.64 -8.83 12.14
C ILE A 9 -33.03 -10.25 12.12
N ALA A 10 -33.73 -11.23 11.56
CA ALA A 10 -33.24 -12.59 11.44
C ALA A 10 -32.00 -12.71 10.54
N PHE A 11 -31.94 -11.95 9.44
CA PHE A 11 -30.77 -11.88 8.57
C PHE A 11 -29.56 -11.25 9.27
N LEU A 12 -29.77 -10.14 9.99
CA LEU A 12 -28.72 -9.44 10.74
C LEU A 12 -28.14 -10.28 11.89
N LYS A 13 -28.95 -11.17 12.46
CA LYS A 13 -28.51 -12.12 13.52
C LYS A 13 -27.77 -13.34 12.99
N ARG A 14 -27.67 -13.56 11.67
CA ARG A 14 -26.87 -14.68 11.15
C ARG A 14 -25.39 -14.45 11.49
N PRO A 15 -24.64 -15.51 11.84
CA PRO A 15 -23.25 -15.38 12.28
C PRO A 15 -22.36 -14.75 11.20
N ARG A 16 -22.56 -15.11 9.92
CA ARG A 16 -21.80 -14.55 8.79
C ARG A 16 -22.05 -13.06 8.60
N THR A 17 -23.31 -12.63 8.73
CA THR A 17 -23.68 -11.20 8.65
C THR A 17 -23.08 -10.41 9.81
N LEU A 18 -23.07 -10.96 11.02
CA LEU A 18 -22.42 -10.33 12.18
C LEU A 18 -20.92 -10.20 11.96
N ILE A 19 -20.26 -11.24 11.44
CA ILE A 19 -18.82 -11.19 11.10
C ILE A 19 -18.56 -10.06 10.09
N LEU A 20 -19.36 -9.97 9.02
CA LEU A 20 -19.22 -8.89 8.04
C LEU A 20 -19.35 -7.51 8.70
N ILE A 21 -20.36 -7.30 9.55
CA ILE A 21 -20.58 -6.02 10.23
C ILE A 21 -19.38 -5.68 11.13
N VAL A 22 -18.87 -6.65 11.89
CA VAL A 22 -17.69 -6.45 12.75
C VAL A 22 -16.47 -6.10 11.91
N LEU A 23 -16.22 -6.82 10.81
CA LEU A 23 -15.10 -6.53 9.92
C LEU A 23 -15.23 -5.15 9.26
N LEU A 24 -16.44 -4.74 8.85
CA LEU A 24 -16.66 -3.39 8.32
C LEU A 24 -16.37 -2.31 9.36
N ILE A 25 -16.77 -2.51 10.61
CA ILE A 25 -16.43 -1.58 11.70
C ILE A 25 -14.92 -1.51 11.88
N ILE A 26 -14.25 -2.67 11.97
CA ILE A 26 -12.78 -2.73 12.08
C ILE A 26 -12.11 -2.00 10.92
N SER A 27 -12.55 -2.23 9.67
CA SER A 27 -12.01 -1.58 8.48
C SER A 27 -12.24 -0.06 8.48
N LEU A 28 -13.44 0.41 8.83
CA LEU A 28 -13.71 1.84 8.91
C LEU A 28 -12.92 2.51 10.03
N THR A 29 -12.80 1.85 11.18
CA THR A 29 -11.99 2.33 12.30
C THR A 29 -10.50 2.34 11.95
N SER A 30 -9.98 1.32 11.28
CA SER A 30 -8.59 1.28 10.85
C SER A 30 -8.29 2.40 9.85
N ILE A 31 -9.14 2.59 8.84
CA ILE A 31 -9.01 3.68 7.86
C ILE A 31 -9.04 5.05 8.57
N ALA A 32 -9.90 5.23 9.56
CA ALA A 32 -9.98 6.50 10.30
C ALA A 32 -8.77 6.78 11.19
N ILE A 33 -8.15 5.73 11.77
CA ILE A 33 -7.01 5.87 12.69
C ILE A 33 -5.68 5.92 11.94
N PHE A 34 -5.48 5.01 11.00
CA PHE A 34 -4.20 4.83 10.30
C PHE A 34 -4.14 5.50 8.93
N GLY A 35 -5.29 5.92 8.38
CA GLY A 35 -5.38 6.41 7.01
C GLY A 35 -5.18 5.32 5.97
N LEU A 36 -5.07 5.75 4.72
CA LEU A 36 -4.63 4.93 3.59
C LEU A 36 -3.26 5.45 3.16
N GLN A 37 -2.30 4.54 3.00
CA GLN A 37 -1.00 4.92 2.47
C GLN A 37 -1.09 4.98 0.95
N GLU A 38 -0.74 6.13 0.39
CA GLU A 38 -0.67 6.33 -1.05
C GLU A 38 0.70 5.88 -1.58
N GLY A 39 0.69 5.30 -2.78
CA GLY A 39 1.90 5.03 -3.54
C GLY A 39 2.43 6.30 -4.21
N LEU A 40 3.67 6.21 -4.69
CA LEU A 40 4.35 7.32 -5.38
C LEU A 40 3.53 7.92 -6.53
N ASP A 41 2.82 7.07 -7.27
CA ASP A 41 2.03 7.49 -8.42
C ASP A 41 0.85 8.39 -8.04
N LEU A 42 0.37 8.34 -6.79
CA LEU A 42 -0.73 9.18 -6.30
C LEU A 42 -0.19 10.39 -5.53
N GLN A 43 0.80 10.17 -4.67
CA GLN A 43 1.35 11.22 -3.82
C GLN A 43 2.31 12.16 -4.58
N GLY A 44 2.97 11.64 -5.62
CA GLY A 44 4.14 12.26 -6.24
C GLY A 44 5.38 12.19 -5.34
N GLY A 45 6.56 12.22 -5.96
CA GLY A 45 7.85 12.14 -5.29
C GLY A 45 8.91 11.40 -6.09
N SER A 46 9.96 10.95 -5.40
CA SER A 46 11.06 10.17 -5.95
C SER A 46 11.17 8.81 -5.27
N MET A 47 11.38 7.77 -6.06
CA MET A 47 11.75 6.43 -5.62
C MET A 47 13.18 6.15 -6.10
N ILE A 48 14.05 5.84 -5.15
CA ILE A 48 15.43 5.49 -5.41
C ILE A 48 15.62 4.03 -5.00
N ASN A 49 15.99 3.21 -5.99
CA ASN A 49 16.36 1.82 -5.76
C ASN A 49 17.86 1.75 -5.51
N LEU A 50 18.22 1.22 -4.34
CA LEU A 50 19.57 0.98 -3.90
C LEU A 50 19.84 -0.51 -3.93
N HIS A 51 21.02 -0.87 -4.41
CA HIS A 51 21.51 -2.24 -4.49
C HIS A 51 22.80 -2.36 -3.68
N LEU A 52 22.80 -3.27 -2.71
CA LEU A 52 23.95 -3.59 -1.89
C LEU A 52 24.96 -4.37 -2.73
N GLU A 53 26.26 -4.14 -2.51
CA GLU A 53 27.32 -4.88 -3.23
C GLU A 53 27.27 -6.40 -2.98
N GLU A 54 26.79 -6.81 -1.80
CA GLU A 54 26.62 -8.21 -1.42
C GLU A 54 25.30 -8.43 -0.67
N PRO A 55 24.69 -9.63 -0.78
CA PRO A 55 23.53 -10.00 0.03
C PRO A 55 23.89 -10.00 1.52
N VAL A 56 22.98 -9.51 2.36
CA VAL A 56 23.16 -9.46 3.82
C VAL A 56 22.04 -10.18 4.56
N ASP A 57 22.27 -10.47 5.83
CA ASP A 57 21.24 -11.01 6.72
C ASP A 57 20.21 -9.94 7.14
N GLN A 58 19.13 -10.38 7.78
CA GLN A 58 18.02 -9.52 8.16
C GLN A 58 18.42 -8.45 9.17
N ASP A 59 19.34 -8.74 10.09
CA ASP A 59 19.79 -7.79 11.12
C ASP A 59 20.65 -6.68 10.52
N THR A 60 21.53 -7.05 9.58
CA THR A 60 22.32 -6.09 8.81
C THR A 60 21.41 -5.24 7.92
N MET A 61 20.42 -5.84 7.27
CA MET A 61 19.45 -5.08 6.44
C MET A 61 18.61 -4.12 7.29
N ASN A 62 18.16 -4.52 8.47
CA ASN A 62 17.50 -3.64 9.43
C ASN A 62 18.40 -2.45 9.79
N THR A 63 19.69 -2.70 9.99
CA THR A 63 20.67 -1.65 10.26
C THR A 63 20.83 -0.71 9.06
N VAL A 64 20.95 -1.24 7.84
CA VAL A 64 21.02 -0.43 6.61
C VAL A 64 19.80 0.47 6.46
N THR A 65 18.60 -0.09 6.59
CA THR A 65 17.36 0.69 6.46
C THR A 65 17.23 1.76 7.55
N ALA A 66 17.61 1.45 8.79
CA ALA A 66 17.61 2.41 9.89
C ALA A 66 18.63 3.54 9.72
N VAL A 67 19.83 3.25 9.22
CA VAL A 67 20.85 4.26 8.92
C VAL A 67 20.37 5.18 7.81
N LEU A 68 19.83 4.63 6.71
CA LEU A 68 19.28 5.42 5.60
C LEU A 68 18.12 6.30 6.04
N ASP A 69 17.20 5.77 6.84
CA ASP A 69 16.07 6.52 7.39
C ASP A 69 16.55 7.70 8.25
N LYS A 70 17.44 7.44 9.22
CA LYS A 70 18.06 8.49 10.04
C LYS A 70 18.79 9.53 9.20
N ARG A 71 19.52 9.11 8.17
CA ARG A 71 20.29 10.01 7.32
C ARG A 71 19.41 10.96 6.55
N LEU A 72 18.34 10.44 5.97
CA LEU A 72 17.40 11.26 5.21
C LEU A 72 16.65 12.25 6.12
N ASN A 73 16.25 11.80 7.30
CA ASN A 73 15.65 12.67 8.32
C ASN A 73 16.63 13.76 8.80
N ALA A 74 17.91 13.41 9.05
CA ALA A 74 18.95 14.36 9.46
C ALA A 74 19.29 15.38 8.36
N PHE A 75 19.12 15.00 7.09
CA PHE A 75 19.25 15.91 5.95
C PHE A 75 18.05 16.88 5.81
N GLY A 76 17.00 16.70 6.63
CA GLY A 76 15.81 17.54 6.64
C GLY A 76 14.71 17.09 5.67
N ILE A 77 14.79 15.86 5.16
CA ILE A 77 13.76 15.28 4.31
C ILE A 77 12.67 14.67 5.21
N SER A 78 11.44 15.14 5.06
CA SER A 78 10.27 14.59 5.72
C SER A 78 9.55 13.58 4.82
N ASP A 79 8.70 12.73 5.40
CA ASP A 79 7.89 11.74 4.68
C ASP A 79 8.72 10.75 3.85
N VAL A 80 9.81 10.27 4.45
CA VAL A 80 10.67 9.24 3.89
C VAL A 80 10.16 7.86 4.26
N LYS A 81 10.13 6.96 3.29
CA LYS A 81 9.89 5.53 3.54
C LYS A 81 11.07 4.73 3.02
N VAL A 82 11.83 4.15 3.93
CA VAL A 82 12.91 3.21 3.59
C VAL A 82 12.40 1.79 3.81
N ARG A 83 12.46 0.96 2.76
CA ARG A 83 12.00 -0.43 2.83
C ARG A 83 13.02 -1.36 2.20
N GLN A 84 13.23 -2.51 2.82
CA GLN A 84 14.00 -3.58 2.20
C GLN A 84 13.20 -4.27 1.09
N SER A 85 13.92 -4.77 0.10
CA SER A 85 13.41 -5.60 -0.98
C SER A 85 14.35 -6.80 -1.14
N GLY A 86 13.94 -7.95 -0.61
CA GLY A 86 14.82 -9.12 -0.54
C GLY A 86 16.02 -8.90 0.39
N SER A 87 17.14 -9.58 0.09
CA SER A 87 18.37 -9.56 0.91
C SER A 87 19.45 -8.62 0.38
N GLN A 88 19.20 -7.89 -0.71
CA GLN A 88 20.23 -7.09 -1.40
C GLN A 88 19.71 -5.77 -1.97
N ASP A 89 18.42 -5.48 -1.94
CA ASP A 89 17.86 -4.22 -2.43
C ASP A 89 17.19 -3.43 -1.31
N VAL A 90 17.28 -2.11 -1.38
CA VAL A 90 16.56 -1.17 -0.52
C VAL A 90 15.88 -0.13 -1.40
N ILE A 91 14.60 0.12 -1.14
CA ILE A 91 13.79 1.11 -1.84
C ILE A 91 13.59 2.29 -0.89
N VAL A 92 13.98 3.48 -1.36
CA VAL A 92 13.79 4.75 -0.65
C VAL A 92 12.74 5.55 -1.41
N GLU A 93 11.58 5.79 -0.80
CA GLU A 93 10.53 6.67 -1.33
C GLU A 93 10.54 8.00 -0.59
N ILE A 94 10.47 9.10 -1.34
CA ILE A 94 10.58 10.47 -0.82
C ILE A 94 9.53 11.35 -1.48
N ALA A 95 8.65 11.97 -0.69
CA ALA A 95 7.66 12.89 -1.23
C ALA A 95 8.29 14.24 -1.61
N GLY A 96 7.99 14.74 -2.82
CA GLY A 96 8.26 16.13 -3.21
C GLY A 96 9.74 16.55 -3.35
N VAL A 97 10.72 15.64 -3.25
CA VAL A 97 12.15 15.96 -3.39
C VAL A 97 12.72 15.35 -4.67
N GLU A 98 13.54 16.10 -5.38
CA GLU A 98 14.27 15.63 -6.56
C GLU A 98 15.30 14.56 -6.19
N PRO A 99 15.44 13.47 -6.97
CA PRO A 99 16.31 12.36 -6.58
C PRO A 99 17.79 12.74 -6.50
N GLU A 100 18.24 13.64 -7.38
CA GLU A 100 19.65 14.04 -7.50
C GLU A 100 20.18 14.68 -6.21
N LYS A 101 19.33 15.44 -5.50
CA LYS A 101 19.70 16.07 -4.22
C LYS A 101 19.94 15.05 -3.12
N VAL A 102 19.30 13.90 -3.22
CA VAL A 102 19.30 12.88 -2.18
C VAL A 102 20.31 11.78 -2.46
N GLN A 103 20.55 11.50 -3.75
CA GLN A 103 21.44 10.45 -4.20
C GLN A 103 22.83 10.55 -3.57
N ASN A 104 23.39 11.76 -3.48
CA ASN A 104 24.71 12.00 -2.91
C ASN A 104 24.78 11.75 -1.40
N VAL A 105 23.66 11.95 -0.70
CA VAL A 105 23.57 11.77 0.76
C VAL A 105 23.46 10.29 1.12
N ILE A 106 22.69 9.53 0.34
CA ILE A 106 22.45 8.11 0.63
C ILE A 106 23.57 7.20 0.15
N SER A 107 24.29 7.57 -0.92
CA SER A 107 25.28 6.69 -1.55
C SER A 107 26.64 6.65 -0.85
N THR A 108 26.89 7.53 0.12
CA THR A 108 28.15 7.57 0.87
C THR A 108 28.15 6.55 2.00
N PRO A 109 29.21 5.76 2.23
CA PRO A 109 29.25 4.85 3.37
C PRO A 109 29.14 5.58 4.71
N GLY A 110 29.82 6.72 4.85
CA GLY A 110 29.80 7.53 6.07
C GLY A 110 30.73 7.02 7.16
N LYS A 111 31.84 6.38 6.80
CA LYS A 111 32.85 5.87 7.73
C LYS A 111 33.65 7.02 8.33
N PHE A 112 33.35 7.38 9.57
CA PHE A 112 34.11 8.39 10.33
C PHE A 112 35.25 7.76 11.16
N GLU A 113 36.44 8.35 11.09
CA GLU A 113 37.62 8.01 11.91
C GLU A 113 38.38 9.27 12.31
N ALA A 114 38.76 9.41 13.58
CA ALA A 114 39.72 10.41 14.03
C ALA A 114 41.02 9.74 14.47
N LYS A 115 42.15 10.21 13.95
CA LYS A 115 43.49 9.66 14.18
C LYS A 115 44.41 10.70 14.80
N ILE A 116 45.30 10.26 15.67
CA ILE A 116 46.37 11.09 16.23
C ILE A 116 47.68 10.36 15.98
N ASN A 117 48.60 10.99 15.23
CA ASN A 117 49.86 10.38 14.82
C ASN A 117 49.68 8.98 14.17
N GLY A 118 48.64 8.82 13.35
CA GLY A 118 48.30 7.58 12.66
C GLY A 118 47.57 6.51 13.50
N GLN A 119 47.36 6.72 14.81
CA GLN A 119 46.57 5.81 15.66
C GLN A 119 45.11 6.26 15.72
N THR A 120 44.17 5.34 15.49
CA THR A 120 42.72 5.62 15.56
C THR A 120 42.28 5.86 17.00
N ALA A 121 41.92 7.10 17.31
CA ALA A 121 41.44 7.51 18.61
C ALA A 121 39.91 7.34 18.73
N ILE A 122 39.15 7.68 17.69
CA ILE A 122 37.67 7.63 17.66
C ILE A 122 37.20 7.06 16.33
N THR A 123 36.12 6.29 16.35
CA THR A 123 35.36 5.91 15.15
C THR A 123 33.92 6.37 15.25
N GLY A 124 33.16 6.32 14.15
CA GLY A 124 31.72 6.63 14.17
C GLY A 124 30.91 5.79 15.18
N ALA A 125 31.35 4.57 15.50
CA ALA A 125 30.69 3.72 16.51
C ALA A 125 30.88 4.25 17.96
N ASP A 126 31.87 5.11 18.18
CA ASP A 126 32.13 5.73 19.47
C ASP A 126 31.22 6.95 19.71
N ILE A 127 30.47 7.44 18.70
CA ILE A 127 29.60 8.63 18.78
C ILE A 127 28.26 8.27 19.43
N SER A 128 27.86 9.05 20.44
CA SER A 128 26.57 8.88 21.14
C SER A 128 25.48 9.83 20.68
N SER A 129 25.85 11.05 20.24
CA SER A 129 24.90 12.07 19.79
C SER A 129 25.63 13.16 19.01
N VAL A 130 24.98 13.73 17.98
CA VAL A 130 25.50 14.90 17.27
C VAL A 130 24.64 16.12 17.62
N SER A 131 25.30 17.24 17.91
CA SER A 131 24.62 18.52 18.16
C SER A 131 24.42 19.28 16.85
N ALA A 132 23.48 20.22 16.86
CA ALA A 132 23.22 21.08 15.71
C ALA A 132 24.51 21.74 15.21
N ALA A 133 24.68 21.74 13.89
CA ALA A 133 25.84 22.34 13.27
C ALA A 133 25.85 23.86 13.43
N GLU A 134 27.03 24.43 13.68
CA GLU A 134 27.24 25.85 13.91
C GLU A 134 28.05 26.45 12.75
N VAL A 135 27.56 27.56 12.17
CA VAL A 135 28.24 28.25 11.06
C VAL A 135 28.40 29.73 11.37
N THR A 136 29.66 30.18 11.41
CA THR A 136 30.02 31.58 11.68
C THR A 136 30.90 32.12 10.55
N GLY A 137 30.30 32.97 9.71
CA GLY A 137 30.99 33.48 8.51
C GLY A 137 31.24 32.33 7.53
N ASN A 138 32.51 32.04 7.26
CA ASN A 138 32.94 30.93 6.40
C ASN A 138 33.47 29.73 7.20
N ARG A 139 33.36 29.75 8.53
CA ARG A 139 33.77 28.65 9.40
C ARG A 139 32.56 27.84 9.84
N TRP A 140 32.76 26.54 9.97
CA TRP A 140 31.74 25.60 10.41
C TRP A 140 32.28 24.71 11.53
N GLN A 141 31.37 24.26 12.39
CA GLN A 141 31.65 23.32 13.48
C GLN A 141 30.46 22.37 13.64
N VAL A 142 30.75 21.09 13.86
CA VAL A 142 29.76 20.07 14.19
C VAL A 142 30.18 19.45 15.53
N PRO A 143 29.58 19.89 16.65
CA PRO A 143 29.83 19.29 17.95
C PRO A 143 29.16 17.92 18.04
N PHE A 144 29.82 16.97 18.68
CA PHE A 144 29.26 15.65 18.96
C PHE A 144 29.80 15.13 20.29
N SER A 145 29.02 14.27 20.93
CA SER A 145 29.44 13.56 22.14
C SER A 145 29.82 12.13 21.79
N VAL A 146 30.85 11.62 22.45
CA VAL A 146 31.25 10.21 22.38
C VAL A 146 30.81 9.45 23.62
N THR A 147 30.67 8.14 23.49
CA THR A 147 30.45 7.22 24.60
C THR A 147 31.60 7.28 25.60
N THR A 148 31.35 6.85 26.85
CA THR A 148 32.41 6.79 27.88
C THR A 148 33.61 5.94 27.43
N GLN A 149 33.35 4.81 26.74
CA GLN A 149 34.41 3.96 26.19
C GLN A 149 35.22 4.67 25.09
N GLY A 150 34.53 5.41 24.21
CA GLY A 150 35.17 6.25 23.19
C GLY A 150 36.04 7.35 23.80
N ALA A 151 35.53 8.03 24.84
CA ALA A 151 36.26 9.07 25.57
C ALA A 151 37.52 8.53 26.27
N GLU A 152 37.44 7.35 26.88
CA GLU A 152 38.60 6.68 27.50
C GLU A 152 39.65 6.25 26.45
N LYS A 153 39.20 5.71 25.33
CA LYS A 153 40.06 5.32 24.20
C LYS A 153 40.78 6.54 23.63
N PHE A 154 40.05 7.64 23.40
CA PHE A 154 40.62 8.90 22.95
C PHE A 154 41.67 9.43 23.93
N ALA A 155 41.36 9.49 25.23
CA ALA A 155 42.27 9.99 26.26
C ALA A 155 43.59 9.22 26.32
N LYS A 156 43.54 7.88 26.15
CA LYS A 156 44.74 7.03 26.10
C LYS A 156 45.62 7.31 24.88
N VAL A 157 45.03 7.56 23.71
CA VAL A 157 45.77 7.87 22.49
C VAL A 157 46.33 9.29 22.53
N ALA A 158 45.57 10.23 23.09
CA ALA A 158 45.89 11.64 23.19
C ALA A 158 46.95 11.98 24.28
N GLU A 159 47.18 11.09 25.25
CA GLU A 159 48.02 11.35 26.41
C GLU A 159 49.45 11.76 26.02
N GLY A 160 49.88 12.94 26.48
CA GLY A 160 51.20 13.49 26.21
C GLY A 160 51.41 14.02 24.78
N GLN A 161 50.36 14.05 23.95
CA GLN A 161 50.45 14.46 22.54
C GLN A 161 49.93 15.88 22.28
N ALA A 162 49.94 16.77 23.28
CA ALA A 162 49.47 18.15 23.15
C ALA A 162 50.10 18.85 21.92
N GLY A 163 49.28 19.53 21.11
CA GLY A 163 49.70 20.19 19.86
C GLY A 163 49.82 19.26 18.65
N ALA A 164 49.68 17.94 18.79
CA ALA A 164 49.58 17.03 17.65
C ALA A 164 48.30 17.32 16.85
N LYS A 165 48.31 16.98 15.55
CA LYS A 165 47.12 17.07 14.71
C LYS A 165 46.18 15.90 14.98
N VAL A 166 44.90 16.19 15.13
CA VAL A 166 43.82 15.19 15.16
C VAL A 166 43.24 15.09 13.76
N GLU A 167 43.74 14.16 12.96
CA GLU A 167 43.31 13.96 11.57
C GLU A 167 41.96 13.25 11.55
N MET A 168 40.91 13.96 11.13
CA MET A 168 39.55 13.45 11.03
C MET A 168 39.25 13.11 9.58
N TYR A 169 38.85 11.87 9.33
CA TYR A 169 38.53 11.32 8.03
C TYR A 169 37.05 10.97 7.95
N LEU A 170 36.49 11.19 6.77
CA LEU A 170 35.21 10.64 6.37
C LEU A 170 35.38 9.91 5.04
N ASP A 171 35.04 8.62 5.03
CA ASP A 171 35.23 7.74 3.86
C ASP A 171 36.67 7.82 3.30
N ASP A 172 37.65 7.74 4.21
CA ASP A 172 39.10 7.82 3.95
C ASP A 172 39.59 9.17 3.38
N LYS A 173 38.72 10.18 3.27
CA LYS A 173 39.09 11.55 2.89
C LYS A 173 39.28 12.42 4.13
N LEU A 174 40.42 13.11 4.22
CA LEU A 174 40.68 14.06 5.31
C LEU A 174 39.68 15.23 5.21
N ILE A 175 38.91 15.46 6.29
CA ILE A 175 37.91 16.53 6.37
C ILE A 175 38.30 17.65 7.32
N SER A 176 39.12 17.37 8.33
CA SER A 176 39.53 18.33 9.36
C SER A 176 40.79 17.81 10.09
N ASP A 177 41.68 18.72 10.50
CA ASP A 177 42.93 18.39 11.20
C ASP A 177 43.29 19.37 12.34
N PRO A 178 42.39 19.61 13.32
CA PRO A 178 42.65 20.56 14.40
C PRO A 178 43.84 20.15 15.28
N GLN A 179 44.44 21.12 15.95
CA GLN A 179 45.47 20.86 16.95
C GLN A 179 44.84 20.36 18.26
N LEU A 180 45.43 19.31 18.84
CA LEU A 180 45.01 18.75 20.10
C LEU A 180 45.32 19.70 21.27
N ASP A 181 44.28 20.10 22.00
CA ASP A 181 44.40 20.95 23.18
C ASP A 181 45.14 20.23 24.34
N ALA A 182 45.95 20.96 25.10
CA ALA A 182 46.71 20.40 26.21
C ALA A 182 45.80 19.82 27.32
N GLY A 183 44.60 20.37 27.49
CA GLY A 183 43.57 19.88 28.40
C GLY A 183 42.96 18.54 27.99
N LEU A 184 43.04 18.17 26.71
CA LEU A 184 42.62 16.87 26.18
C LEU A 184 43.75 15.83 26.13
N ALA A 185 45.01 16.27 26.25
CA ALA A 185 46.20 15.43 26.25
C ALA A 185 46.66 14.99 27.66
N ASN A 186 45.84 15.21 28.69
CA ASN A 186 46.18 14.97 30.10
C ASN A 186 45.76 13.58 30.62
N GLY A 187 45.30 12.68 29.73
CA GLY A 187 44.83 11.34 30.08
C GLY A 187 43.44 11.29 30.73
N LYS A 188 42.72 12.42 30.85
CA LYS A 188 41.34 12.45 31.33
C LYS A 188 40.36 12.34 30.16
N ALA A 189 39.37 11.48 30.32
CA ALA A 189 38.29 11.31 29.34
C ALA A 189 37.47 12.59 29.19
N SER A 190 37.25 13.02 27.95
CA SER A 190 36.31 14.08 27.58
C SER A 190 35.31 13.51 26.58
N THR A 191 34.02 13.77 26.83
CA THR A 191 32.94 13.29 25.96
C THR A 191 32.65 14.24 24.82
N ASP A 192 32.91 15.53 24.99
CA ASP A 192 32.54 16.55 24.01
C ASP A 192 33.69 16.84 23.06
N ILE A 193 33.41 16.66 21.76
CA ILE A 193 34.37 16.78 20.67
C ILE A 193 33.68 17.56 19.54
N SER A 194 34.46 18.17 18.66
CA SER A 194 33.91 18.82 17.49
C SER A 194 34.78 18.62 16.27
N VAL A 195 34.13 18.39 15.14
CA VAL A 195 34.76 18.56 13.82
C VAL A 195 34.58 20.01 13.40
N SER A 196 35.63 20.67 12.91
CA SER A 196 35.53 22.07 12.46
C SER A 196 36.36 22.34 11.22
N GLY A 197 35.95 23.31 10.41
CA GLY A 197 36.67 23.68 9.19
C GLY A 197 36.33 25.09 8.71
N GLY A 198 36.88 25.43 7.55
CA GLY A 198 36.62 26.69 6.87
C GLY A 198 36.44 26.48 5.37
N GLU A 199 35.50 27.20 4.78
CA GLU A 199 35.16 27.12 3.36
C GLU A 199 35.33 28.49 2.68
N GLU A 200 35.17 28.52 1.36
CA GLU A 200 35.29 29.74 0.55
C GLU A 200 34.14 30.74 0.80
N SER A 201 32.98 30.25 1.22
CA SER A 201 31.79 31.08 1.46
C SER A 201 30.96 30.55 2.62
N LYS A 202 30.06 31.40 3.14
CA LYS A 202 29.08 30.99 4.15
C LYS A 202 28.16 29.87 3.65
N GLN A 203 27.80 29.89 2.36
CA GLN A 203 26.96 28.85 1.78
C GLN A 203 27.69 27.50 1.73
N ALA A 204 28.92 27.48 1.23
CA ALA A 204 29.74 26.28 1.22
C ALA A 204 29.97 25.74 2.65
N ALA A 205 30.17 26.62 3.63
CA ALA A 205 30.27 26.24 5.04
C ALA A 205 28.98 25.59 5.57
N ASN A 206 27.80 26.13 5.23
CA ASN A 206 26.51 25.52 5.56
C ASN A 206 26.34 24.13 4.93
N ASP A 207 26.66 24.00 3.65
CA ASP A 207 26.52 22.74 2.92
C ASP A 207 27.45 21.67 3.52
N LYS A 208 28.70 22.04 3.82
CA LYS A 208 29.68 21.16 4.47
C LYS A 208 29.26 20.76 5.88
N ALA A 209 28.80 21.71 6.68
CA ALA A 209 28.34 21.45 8.04
C ALA A 209 27.15 20.49 8.06
N THR A 210 26.21 20.69 7.12
CA THR A 210 25.02 19.83 6.95
C THR A 210 25.41 18.42 6.50
N GLU A 211 26.33 18.29 5.55
CA GLU A 211 26.88 16.99 5.11
C GLU A 211 27.50 16.22 6.28
N ILE A 212 28.41 16.85 7.03
CA ILE A 212 29.10 16.22 8.16
C ILE A 212 28.10 15.86 9.26
N HIS A 213 27.21 16.78 9.66
CA HIS A 213 26.17 16.52 10.65
C HIS A 213 25.31 15.32 10.27
N THR A 214 24.82 15.29 9.04
CA THR A 214 23.95 14.24 8.52
C THR A 214 24.61 12.86 8.59
N VAL A 215 25.89 12.78 8.20
CA VAL A 215 26.63 11.52 8.18
C VAL A 215 26.99 11.05 9.60
N LEU A 216 27.41 11.95 10.48
CA LEU A 216 27.73 11.59 11.86
C LEU A 216 26.48 11.15 12.65
N GLU A 217 25.34 11.80 12.44
CA GLU A 217 24.09 11.49 13.16
C GLU A 217 23.46 10.17 12.70
N SER A 218 23.58 9.87 11.40
CA SER A 218 23.07 8.60 10.84
C SER A 218 24.00 7.41 11.06
N GLY A 219 25.30 7.65 11.19
CA GLY A 219 26.32 6.62 11.30
C GLY A 219 26.73 6.02 9.95
N ALA A 220 27.65 5.06 10.03
CA ALA A 220 28.20 4.38 8.87
C ALA A 220 27.31 3.24 8.39
N LEU A 221 27.19 3.09 7.07
CA LEU A 221 26.56 1.93 6.46
C LEU A 221 27.46 0.70 6.63
N PRO A 222 26.91 -0.46 7.04
CA PRO A 222 27.69 -1.69 7.21
C PRO A 222 28.15 -2.29 5.87
N VAL A 223 27.52 -1.89 4.76
CA VAL A 223 27.75 -2.41 3.41
C VAL A 223 27.63 -1.25 2.42
N LYS A 224 28.48 -1.27 1.39
CA LYS A 224 28.42 -0.32 0.28
C LYS A 224 27.18 -0.57 -0.57
N LEU A 225 26.61 0.51 -1.08
CA LEU A 225 25.42 0.47 -1.89
C LEU A 225 25.57 1.36 -3.12
N SER A 226 24.91 0.93 -4.19
CA SER A 226 24.91 1.58 -5.49
C SER A 226 23.47 1.89 -5.89
N VAL A 227 23.28 2.94 -6.68
CA VAL A 227 21.94 3.32 -7.13
C VAL A 227 21.62 2.49 -8.37
N SER A 228 20.66 1.57 -8.25
CA SER A 228 20.24 0.67 -9.32
C SER A 228 19.13 1.27 -10.20
N GLY A 229 18.39 2.25 -9.70
CA GLY A 229 17.38 2.96 -10.47
C GLY A 229 16.79 4.16 -9.74
N VAL A 230 16.33 5.13 -10.51
CA VAL A 230 15.68 6.34 -10.00
C VAL A 230 14.41 6.58 -10.82
N ASN A 231 13.28 6.61 -10.13
CA ASN A 231 12.00 6.97 -10.72
C ASN A 231 11.47 8.20 -9.98
N SER A 232 10.93 9.18 -10.69
CA SER A 232 10.26 10.31 -10.07
C SER A 232 8.96 10.65 -10.79
N VAL A 233 7.99 11.08 -9.99
CA VAL A 233 6.68 11.56 -10.42
C VAL A 233 6.50 12.92 -9.77
N SER A 234 6.14 13.96 -10.54
CA SER A 234 5.92 15.27 -9.94
C SER A 234 4.67 15.25 -9.05
N ALA A 235 4.66 16.06 -7.99
CA ALA A 235 3.49 16.21 -7.10
C ALA A 235 2.22 16.61 -7.86
N GLU A 236 2.37 17.44 -8.89
CA GLU A 236 1.26 17.84 -9.77
C GLU A 236 0.68 16.64 -10.53
N LEU A 237 1.54 15.77 -11.08
CA LEU A 237 1.08 14.59 -11.80
C LEU A 237 0.44 13.56 -10.84
N GLY A 238 0.98 13.43 -9.63
CA GLY A 238 0.39 12.63 -8.56
C GLY A 238 -1.03 13.06 -8.22
N SER A 239 -1.23 14.35 -7.92
CA SER A 239 -2.56 14.92 -7.64
C SER A 239 -3.56 14.71 -8.80
N GLN A 240 -3.11 14.84 -10.04
CA GLN A 240 -3.94 14.54 -11.22
C GLN A 240 -4.31 13.06 -11.29
N PHE A 241 -3.38 12.14 -10.96
CA PHE A 241 -3.66 10.71 -10.90
C PHE A 241 -4.57 10.32 -9.75
N GLU A 242 -4.42 10.93 -8.56
CA GLU A 242 -5.31 10.74 -7.41
C GLU A 242 -6.75 11.11 -7.78
N GLN A 243 -6.97 12.29 -8.33
CA GLN A 243 -8.28 12.73 -8.81
C GLN A 243 -8.82 11.81 -9.91
N GLY A 244 -7.97 11.41 -10.85
CA GLY A 244 -8.31 10.46 -11.90
C GLY A 244 -8.78 9.11 -11.35
N CYS A 245 -8.11 8.59 -10.31
CA CYS A 245 -8.48 7.34 -9.64
C CYS A 245 -9.83 7.43 -8.93
N ILE A 246 -10.09 8.54 -8.23
CA ILE A 246 -11.37 8.78 -7.57
C ILE A 246 -12.50 8.81 -8.62
N ILE A 247 -12.30 9.54 -9.72
CA ILE A 247 -13.27 9.62 -10.82
C ILE A 247 -13.49 8.24 -11.45
N ALA A 248 -12.42 7.50 -11.76
CA ALA A 248 -12.52 6.16 -12.33
C ALA A 248 -13.24 5.18 -11.39
N GLY A 249 -12.95 5.23 -10.09
CA GLY A 249 -13.64 4.45 -9.06
C GLY A 249 -15.14 4.74 -9.02
N LEU A 250 -15.52 6.02 -8.98
CA LEU A 250 -16.93 6.44 -9.00
C LEU A 250 -17.63 6.01 -10.30
N LEU A 251 -17.00 6.22 -11.45
CA LEU A 251 -17.55 5.80 -12.75
C LEU A 251 -17.71 4.27 -12.82
N SER A 252 -16.79 3.49 -12.25
CA SER A 252 -16.91 2.03 -12.19
C SER A 252 -18.11 1.57 -11.35
N LEU A 253 -18.35 2.19 -10.19
CA LEU A 253 -19.52 1.91 -9.35
C LEU A 253 -20.82 2.31 -10.04
N LEU A 254 -20.85 3.46 -10.73
CA LEU A 254 -22.01 3.89 -11.51
C LEU A 254 -22.28 2.93 -12.68
N ALA A 255 -21.24 2.48 -13.38
CA ALA A 255 -21.37 1.50 -14.46
C ALA A 255 -21.95 0.17 -13.95
N ILE A 256 -21.48 -0.31 -12.79
CA ILE A 256 -22.04 -1.49 -12.11
C ILE A 256 -23.54 -1.30 -11.86
N VAL A 257 -23.93 -0.18 -11.23
CA VAL A 257 -25.34 0.12 -10.92
C VAL A 257 -26.19 0.19 -12.21
N ALA A 258 -25.67 0.79 -13.27
CA ALA A 258 -26.35 0.86 -14.55
C ALA A 258 -26.59 -0.54 -15.15
N VAL A 259 -25.55 -1.39 -15.21
CA VAL A 259 -25.63 -2.75 -15.76
C VAL A 259 -26.62 -3.61 -14.98
N ILE A 260 -26.55 -3.63 -13.65
CA ILE A 260 -27.46 -4.43 -12.82
C ILE A 260 -28.90 -3.91 -12.88
N THR A 261 -29.09 -2.60 -13.05
CA THR A 261 -30.42 -2.00 -13.21
C THR A 261 -31.06 -2.42 -14.53
N VAL A 262 -30.30 -2.37 -15.63
CA VAL A 262 -30.76 -2.83 -16.95
C VAL A 262 -31.11 -4.32 -16.92
N LYS A 263 -30.27 -5.14 -16.27
CA LYS A 263 -30.44 -6.59 -16.21
C LYS A 263 -31.61 -7.03 -15.33
N TYR A 264 -31.70 -6.56 -14.09
CA TYR A 264 -32.64 -7.09 -13.09
C TYR A 264 -33.91 -6.28 -12.89
N LYS A 265 -33.89 -4.96 -13.18
CA LYS A 265 -35.04 -4.04 -13.10
C LYS A 265 -35.84 -4.07 -11.78
N SER A 266 -35.26 -4.62 -10.70
CA SER A 266 -35.92 -4.82 -9.41
C SER A 266 -35.02 -4.34 -8.28
N PRO A 267 -35.43 -3.33 -7.49
CA PRO A 267 -34.64 -2.80 -6.38
C PRO A 267 -34.24 -3.85 -5.34
N SER A 268 -35.04 -4.91 -5.19
CA SER A 268 -34.77 -6.01 -4.26
C SER A 268 -33.55 -6.87 -4.61
N LEU A 269 -33.04 -6.77 -5.84
CA LEU A 269 -31.81 -7.42 -6.32
C LEU A 269 -30.68 -6.42 -6.48
N ILE A 270 -31.00 -5.21 -6.95
CA ILE A 270 -30.02 -4.14 -7.21
C ILE A 270 -29.36 -3.66 -5.92
N ILE A 271 -30.16 -3.35 -4.88
CA ILE A 271 -29.65 -2.78 -3.62
C ILE A 271 -28.65 -3.72 -2.91
N PRO A 272 -28.96 -5.02 -2.72
CA PRO A 272 -28.03 -5.95 -2.07
C PRO A 272 -26.73 -6.13 -2.84
N ILE A 273 -26.78 -6.18 -4.18
CA ILE A 273 -25.58 -6.29 -5.01
C ILE A 273 -24.68 -5.08 -4.80
N PHE A 274 -25.27 -3.88 -4.86
CA PHE A 274 -24.55 -2.64 -4.61
C PHE A 274 -23.95 -2.57 -3.20
N VAL A 275 -24.75 -2.84 -2.16
CA VAL A 275 -24.29 -2.81 -0.76
C VAL A 275 -23.17 -3.83 -0.52
N THR A 276 -23.28 -5.03 -1.10
CA THR A 276 -22.24 -6.05 -0.98
C THR A 276 -20.94 -5.61 -1.65
N SER A 277 -21.03 -4.96 -2.82
CA SER A 277 -19.87 -4.44 -3.56
C SER A 277 -19.18 -3.28 -2.83
N VAL A 278 -19.95 -2.35 -2.25
CA VAL A 278 -19.40 -1.28 -1.40
C VAL A 278 -18.77 -1.86 -0.12
N SER A 279 -19.39 -2.88 0.48
CA SER A 279 -18.82 -3.56 1.65
C SER A 279 -17.49 -4.23 1.32
N GLU A 280 -17.40 -4.89 0.16
CA GLU A 280 -16.15 -5.48 -0.33
C GLU A 280 -15.06 -4.44 -0.54
N LEU A 281 -15.36 -3.31 -1.17
CA LEU A 281 -14.42 -2.19 -1.31
C LEU A 281 -13.89 -1.71 0.04
N ILE A 282 -14.77 -1.49 1.03
CA ILE A 282 -14.38 -1.06 2.38
C ILE A 282 -13.48 -2.09 3.05
N LEU A 283 -13.75 -3.39 2.89
CA LEU A 283 -12.91 -4.45 3.46
C LEU A 283 -11.52 -4.49 2.81
N ILE A 284 -11.42 -4.29 1.49
CA ILE A 284 -10.14 -4.24 0.79
C ILE A 284 -9.32 -3.02 1.25
N LEU A 285 -9.95 -1.84 1.34
CA LEU A 285 -9.31 -0.63 1.85
C LEU A 285 -8.93 -0.76 3.33
N GLY A 286 -9.76 -1.43 4.13
CA GLY A 286 -9.47 -1.71 5.53
C GLY A 286 -8.28 -2.63 5.70
N PHE A 287 -8.18 -3.67 4.87
CA PHE A 287 -6.99 -4.52 4.80
C PHE A 287 -5.76 -3.69 4.47
N ALA A 288 -5.81 -2.87 3.42
CA ALA A 288 -4.70 -2.01 3.00
C ALA A 288 -4.27 -1.06 4.13
N SER A 289 -5.22 -0.48 4.85
CA SER A 289 -4.97 0.39 6.00
C SER A 289 -4.27 -0.35 7.16
N ILE A 290 -4.74 -1.54 7.53
CA ILE A 290 -4.20 -2.33 8.66
C ILE A 290 -2.77 -2.78 8.40
N VAL A 291 -2.47 -3.23 7.18
CA VAL A 291 -1.13 -3.73 6.83
C VAL A 291 -0.21 -2.64 6.31
N HIS A 292 -0.65 -1.37 6.33
CA HIS A 292 0.07 -0.23 5.77
C HIS A 292 0.53 -0.48 4.32
N TRP A 293 -0.38 -1.00 3.49
CA TRP A 293 -0.13 -1.24 2.08
C TRP A 293 -0.19 0.08 1.30
N ASN A 294 0.82 0.36 0.49
CA ASN A 294 0.81 1.49 -0.44
C ASN A 294 -0.18 1.24 -1.58
N LEU A 295 -1.19 2.10 -1.70
CA LEU A 295 -2.12 2.13 -2.82
C LEU A 295 -1.50 2.93 -3.96
N ASP A 296 -0.82 2.24 -4.87
CA ASP A 296 -0.39 2.79 -6.16
C ASP A 296 -1.46 2.62 -7.25
N LEU A 297 -1.19 3.14 -8.45
CA LEU A 297 -2.15 3.07 -9.56
C LEU A 297 -2.49 1.62 -9.95
N SER A 298 -1.52 0.71 -9.84
CA SER A 298 -1.71 -0.72 -10.11
C SER A 298 -2.64 -1.37 -9.08
N ALA A 299 -2.48 -1.02 -7.80
CA ALA A 299 -3.29 -1.49 -6.69
C ALA A 299 -4.75 -1.04 -6.87
N ILE A 300 -4.99 0.21 -7.27
CA ILE A 300 -6.33 0.72 -7.59
C ILE A 300 -6.98 -0.07 -8.73
N ALA A 301 -6.23 -0.37 -9.80
CA ALA A 301 -6.73 -1.21 -10.89
C ALA A 301 -7.15 -2.61 -10.39
N GLY A 302 -6.42 -3.17 -9.42
CA GLY A 302 -6.73 -4.47 -8.83
C GLY A 302 -7.96 -4.45 -7.93
N ILE A 303 -8.19 -3.34 -7.21
CA ILE A 303 -9.43 -3.11 -6.46
C ILE A 303 -10.63 -3.06 -7.42
N ILE A 304 -10.51 -2.32 -8.53
CA ILE A 304 -11.57 -2.23 -9.56
C ILE A 304 -11.84 -3.61 -10.16
N ALA A 305 -10.79 -4.38 -10.48
CA ALA A 305 -10.92 -5.74 -10.97
C ALA A 305 -11.62 -6.65 -9.96
N ALA A 306 -11.23 -6.61 -8.68
CA ALA A 306 -11.85 -7.40 -7.62
C ALA A 306 -13.35 -7.08 -7.47
N ILE A 307 -13.73 -5.80 -7.47
CA ILE A 307 -15.14 -5.39 -7.41
C ILE A 307 -15.90 -5.89 -8.63
N GLY A 308 -15.31 -5.79 -9.83
CA GLY A 308 -15.89 -6.31 -11.07
C GLY A 308 -16.18 -7.81 -11.00
N THR A 309 -15.21 -8.60 -10.54
CA THR A 309 -15.41 -10.05 -10.32
C THR A 309 -16.47 -10.34 -9.26
N GLY A 310 -16.55 -9.51 -8.20
CA GLY A 310 -17.56 -9.70 -7.16
C GLY A 310 -18.98 -9.42 -7.59
N VAL A 311 -19.18 -8.42 -8.45
CA VAL A 311 -20.48 -8.18 -9.09
C VAL A 311 -20.83 -9.33 -10.02
N ASP A 312 -19.87 -9.86 -10.78
CA ASP A 312 -20.08 -11.02 -11.66
C ASP A 312 -20.51 -12.26 -10.87
N ASP A 313 -19.82 -12.58 -9.77
CA ASP A 313 -20.18 -13.67 -8.86
C ASP A 313 -21.61 -13.51 -8.32
N GLN A 314 -21.98 -12.29 -7.93
CA GLN A 314 -23.32 -11.95 -7.43
C GLN A 314 -24.39 -12.08 -8.51
N ILE A 315 -24.06 -11.72 -9.76
CA ILE A 315 -24.90 -11.92 -10.92
C ILE A 315 -25.12 -13.41 -11.20
N VAL A 316 -24.03 -14.21 -11.23
CA VAL A 316 -24.10 -15.67 -11.44
C VAL A 316 -24.95 -16.33 -10.36
N MET A 317 -24.71 -15.99 -9.10
CA MET A 317 -25.52 -16.46 -7.97
C MET A 317 -27.01 -16.11 -8.13
N THR A 318 -27.29 -14.87 -8.52
CA THR A 318 -28.67 -14.39 -8.71
C THR A 318 -29.35 -15.13 -9.88
N ASP A 319 -28.67 -15.26 -11.01
CA ASP A 319 -29.20 -15.91 -12.21
C ASP A 319 -29.44 -17.40 -11.97
N GLU A 320 -28.52 -18.10 -11.30
CA GLU A 320 -28.64 -19.52 -10.97
C GLU A 320 -29.84 -19.78 -10.02
N VAL A 321 -30.04 -18.92 -9.03
CA VAL A 321 -31.21 -18.97 -8.15
C VAL A 321 -32.51 -18.63 -8.90
N LEU A 322 -32.45 -17.73 -9.89
CA LEU A 322 -33.60 -17.29 -10.69
C LEU A 322 -33.94 -18.18 -11.89
N ALA A 323 -33.09 -19.12 -12.30
CA ALA A 323 -33.29 -20.01 -13.44
C ALA A 323 -34.46 -21.01 -13.22
N ARG A 324 -35.69 -20.49 -13.20
CA ARG A 324 -36.92 -21.22 -12.91
C ARG A 324 -37.20 -22.26 -14.00
N ARG A 325 -37.09 -23.54 -13.67
CA ARG A 325 -37.64 -24.59 -14.55
C ARG A 325 -38.43 -25.70 -13.87
N ASP A 326 -38.38 -25.87 -12.55
CA ASP A 326 -39.18 -26.93 -11.93
C ASP A 326 -39.83 -26.54 -10.59
N ARG A 327 -41.11 -26.88 -10.44
CA ARG A 327 -41.97 -26.42 -9.33
C ARG A 327 -41.95 -27.34 -8.10
N SER A 328 -41.35 -28.53 -8.19
CA SER A 328 -41.73 -29.60 -7.26
C SER A 328 -40.89 -29.73 -5.98
N ASP A 329 -39.74 -29.04 -5.80
CA ASP A 329 -39.02 -29.17 -4.52
C ASP A 329 -38.12 -27.98 -4.11
N ARG A 330 -38.76 -26.95 -3.56
CA ARG A 330 -38.27 -25.57 -3.59
C ARG A 330 -37.17 -25.20 -2.58
N LYS A 331 -36.95 -25.98 -1.50
CA LYS A 331 -35.89 -25.71 -0.50
C LYS A 331 -34.58 -26.42 -0.83
N ASN A 332 -34.65 -27.69 -1.26
CA ASN A 332 -33.47 -28.47 -1.62
C ASN A 332 -32.83 -27.96 -2.92
N ILE A 333 -33.65 -27.52 -3.88
CA ILE A 333 -33.14 -26.99 -5.17
C ILE A 333 -32.31 -25.72 -4.98
N VAL A 334 -32.72 -24.77 -4.13
CA VAL A 334 -31.97 -23.50 -3.98
C VAL A 334 -30.63 -23.72 -3.27
N LYS A 335 -30.58 -24.59 -2.24
CA LYS A 335 -29.31 -24.94 -1.59
C LYS A 335 -28.35 -25.62 -2.56
N THR A 336 -28.84 -26.55 -3.38
CA THR A 336 -28.03 -27.24 -4.40
C THR A 336 -27.52 -26.28 -5.47
N ARG A 337 -28.34 -25.30 -5.87
CA ARG A 337 -27.97 -24.29 -6.87
C ARG A 337 -26.99 -23.25 -6.35
N ILE A 338 -27.17 -22.78 -5.12
CA ILE A 338 -26.18 -21.94 -4.44
C ILE A 338 -24.84 -22.68 -4.37
N LYS A 339 -24.85 -23.98 -4.03
CA LYS A 339 -23.63 -24.81 -4.04
C LYS A 339 -22.99 -24.89 -5.44
N GLY A 340 -23.80 -25.00 -6.49
CA GLY A 340 -23.34 -24.95 -7.89
C GLY A 340 -22.70 -23.60 -8.25
N ALA A 341 -23.34 -22.49 -7.87
CA ALA A 341 -22.78 -21.15 -8.06
C ALA A 341 -21.45 -20.98 -7.32
N PHE A 342 -21.34 -21.45 -6.06
CA PHE A 342 -20.07 -21.44 -5.32
C PHE A 342 -18.98 -22.27 -5.99
N PHE A 343 -19.32 -23.39 -6.63
CA PHE A 343 -18.33 -24.16 -7.41
C PHE A 343 -17.76 -23.34 -8.58
N ILE A 344 -18.60 -22.63 -9.33
CA ILE A 344 -18.18 -21.74 -10.42
C ILE A 344 -17.28 -20.62 -9.87
N ILE A 345 -17.70 -19.99 -8.78
CA ILE A 345 -16.96 -18.90 -8.13
C ILE A 345 -15.58 -19.37 -7.64
N TYR A 346 -15.51 -20.51 -6.95
CA TYR A 346 -14.23 -21.06 -6.47
C TYR A 346 -13.30 -21.46 -7.61
N ALA A 347 -13.84 -22.04 -8.69
CA ALA A 347 -13.05 -22.37 -9.88
C ALA A 347 -12.48 -21.10 -10.55
N SER A 348 -13.33 -20.08 -10.76
CA SER A 348 -12.92 -18.79 -11.34
C SER A 348 -11.84 -18.11 -10.49
N ALA A 349 -12.05 -18.02 -9.18
CA ALA A 349 -11.08 -17.45 -8.26
C ALA A 349 -9.75 -18.21 -8.23
N GLY A 350 -9.79 -19.55 -8.30
CA GLY A 350 -8.58 -20.36 -8.42
C GLY A 350 -7.76 -19.98 -9.65
N THR A 351 -8.41 -19.76 -10.79
CA THR A 351 -7.72 -19.32 -12.01
C THR A 351 -7.16 -17.90 -11.91
N LEU A 352 -7.91 -16.98 -11.28
CA LEU A 352 -7.43 -15.61 -11.07
C LEU A 352 -6.22 -15.59 -10.14
N ILE A 353 -6.28 -16.29 -9.01
CA ILE A 353 -5.18 -16.36 -8.06
C ILE A 353 -3.96 -16.98 -8.73
N ALA A 354 -4.14 -18.06 -9.49
CA ALA A 354 -3.06 -18.69 -10.25
C ALA A 354 -2.42 -17.72 -11.26
N ALA A 355 -3.21 -16.86 -11.91
CA ALA A 355 -2.71 -15.85 -12.85
C ALA A 355 -1.95 -14.71 -12.15
N MET A 356 -2.35 -14.34 -10.93
CA MET A 356 -1.74 -13.25 -10.17
C MET A 356 -0.49 -13.68 -9.38
N LEU A 357 -0.36 -14.96 -9.06
CA LEU A 357 0.78 -15.49 -8.28
C LEU A 357 2.16 -15.18 -8.90
N PRO A 358 2.41 -15.34 -10.21
CA PRO A 358 3.70 -14.99 -10.80
C PRO A 358 4.03 -13.49 -10.67
N LEU A 359 3.04 -12.61 -10.84
CA LEU A 359 3.22 -11.17 -10.70
C LEU A 359 3.58 -10.81 -9.26
N ALA A 360 2.82 -11.36 -8.29
CA ALA A 360 3.09 -11.15 -6.87
C ALA A 360 4.47 -11.69 -6.48
N TYR A 361 4.83 -12.90 -6.92
CA TYR A 361 6.12 -13.51 -6.60
C TYR A 361 7.30 -12.68 -7.13
N ILE A 362 7.24 -12.22 -8.39
CA ILE A 362 8.30 -11.38 -8.97
C ILE A 362 8.43 -10.09 -8.17
N GLY A 363 7.32 -9.48 -7.79
CA GLY A 363 7.29 -8.31 -6.91
C GLY A 363 8.02 -8.50 -5.59
N PHE A 364 7.64 -9.54 -4.86
CA PHE A 364 8.23 -9.81 -3.55
C PHE A 364 9.69 -10.31 -3.64
N ALA A 365 10.07 -10.99 -4.73
CA ALA A 365 11.40 -11.59 -4.88
C ALA A 365 12.42 -10.66 -5.56
N ARG A 366 11.99 -9.76 -6.44
CA ARG A 366 12.86 -8.90 -7.28
C ARG A 366 12.57 -7.40 -7.12
N GLY A 367 11.70 -7.04 -6.18
CA GLY A 367 11.27 -5.67 -5.94
C GLY A 367 10.41 -5.08 -7.06
N SER A 368 10.18 -3.77 -6.98
CA SER A 368 9.31 -3.01 -7.88
C SER A 368 9.95 -2.68 -9.24
N THR A 369 10.66 -3.64 -9.84
CA THR A 369 11.31 -3.45 -11.15
C THR A 369 10.58 -4.22 -12.26
N GLY A 370 10.43 -3.59 -13.44
CA GLY A 370 9.77 -4.20 -14.60
C GLY A 370 8.34 -4.66 -14.29
N ILE A 371 8.06 -5.96 -14.45
CA ILE A 371 6.74 -6.56 -14.14
C ILE A 371 6.41 -6.46 -12.64
N GLY A 372 7.42 -6.35 -11.76
CA GLY A 372 7.25 -6.17 -10.32
C GLY A 372 6.51 -4.88 -9.94
N MET A 373 6.40 -3.89 -10.84
CA MET A 373 5.54 -2.71 -10.63
C MET A 373 4.04 -3.07 -10.59
N LEU A 374 3.65 -4.24 -11.10
CA LEU A 374 2.26 -4.73 -11.08
C LEU A 374 1.94 -5.55 -9.82
N THR A 375 2.80 -5.51 -8.82
CA THR A 375 2.58 -6.26 -7.56
C THR A 375 1.38 -5.74 -6.80
N GLY A 376 1.17 -4.42 -6.78
CA GLY A 376 -0.02 -3.80 -6.21
C GLY A 376 -1.29 -4.39 -6.81
N LEU A 377 -1.39 -4.42 -8.15
CA LEU A 377 -2.49 -5.05 -8.89
C LEU A 377 -2.71 -6.50 -8.46
N ALA A 378 -1.66 -7.32 -8.43
CA ALA A 378 -1.77 -8.74 -8.10
C ALA A 378 -2.27 -8.95 -6.67
N VAL A 379 -1.67 -8.24 -5.70
CA VAL A 379 -2.00 -8.38 -4.28
C VAL A 379 -3.42 -7.90 -3.99
N THR A 380 -3.82 -6.71 -4.46
CA THR A 380 -5.18 -6.20 -4.19
C THR A 380 -6.25 -7.04 -4.87
N THR A 381 -5.99 -7.58 -6.07
CA THR A 381 -6.95 -8.47 -6.74
C THR A 381 -7.11 -9.78 -5.97
N VAL A 382 -6.00 -10.40 -5.54
CA VAL A 382 -6.04 -11.66 -4.76
C VAL A 382 -6.75 -11.43 -3.43
N VAL A 383 -6.40 -10.38 -2.69
CA VAL A 383 -7.05 -10.02 -1.43
C VAL A 383 -8.55 -9.79 -1.64
N GLY A 384 -8.92 -9.03 -2.67
CA GLY A 384 -10.33 -8.76 -2.98
C GLY A 384 -11.11 -10.04 -3.27
N VAL A 385 -10.56 -10.94 -4.09
CA VAL A 385 -11.19 -12.24 -4.37
C VAL A 385 -11.32 -13.10 -3.10
N LEU A 386 -10.31 -13.14 -2.23
CA LEU A 386 -10.36 -13.88 -0.96
C LEU A 386 -11.41 -13.30 -0.01
N VAL A 387 -11.41 -11.97 0.19
CA VAL A 387 -12.45 -11.25 0.95
C VAL A 387 -13.83 -11.59 0.40
N GLY A 388 -13.95 -11.61 -0.93
CA GLY A 388 -15.15 -12.01 -1.60
C GLY A 388 -15.64 -13.39 -1.21
N ILE A 389 -14.83 -14.39 -1.51
CA ILE A 389 -15.17 -15.81 -1.35
C ILE A 389 -15.48 -16.17 0.10
N PHE A 390 -14.73 -15.63 1.05
CA PHE A 390 -14.84 -16.03 2.44
C PHE A 390 -15.86 -15.19 3.23
N ILE A 391 -16.14 -13.96 2.80
CA ILE A 391 -16.95 -13.03 3.60
C ILE A 391 -18.20 -12.61 2.82
N THR A 392 -18.04 -11.85 1.73
CA THR A 392 -19.17 -11.13 1.13
C THR A 392 -20.11 -12.03 0.32
N ARG A 393 -19.59 -13.00 -0.46
CA ARG A 393 -20.43 -13.95 -1.23
C ARG A 393 -21.25 -14.87 -0.33
N PRO A 394 -20.71 -15.45 0.77
CA PRO A 394 -21.52 -16.21 1.74
C PRO A 394 -22.65 -15.38 2.37
N VAL A 395 -22.42 -14.10 2.67
CA VAL A 395 -23.46 -13.20 3.20
C VAL A 395 -24.50 -12.88 2.13
N PHE A 396 -24.08 -12.67 0.88
CA PHE A 396 -25.00 -12.48 -0.24
C PHE A 396 -25.88 -13.72 -0.48
N ALA A 397 -25.32 -14.92 -0.38
CA ALA A 397 -26.08 -16.17 -0.46
C ALA A 397 -27.12 -16.29 0.69
N ASP A 398 -26.74 -15.92 1.92
CA ASP A 398 -27.66 -15.86 3.06
C ASP A 398 -28.80 -14.85 2.85
N TYR A 399 -28.51 -13.72 2.20
CA TYR A 399 -29.50 -12.73 1.79
C TYR A 399 -30.48 -13.34 0.78
N MET A 400 -29.98 -13.99 -0.27
CA MET A 400 -30.83 -14.64 -1.27
C MET A 400 -31.73 -15.72 -0.65
N GLU A 401 -31.18 -16.55 0.24
CA GLU A 401 -31.96 -17.59 0.93
C GLU A 401 -33.09 -16.99 1.78
N THR A 402 -32.81 -15.86 2.44
CA THR A 402 -33.75 -15.23 3.35
C THR A 402 -34.85 -14.47 2.60
N PHE A 403 -34.50 -13.60 1.65
CA PHE A 403 -35.46 -12.67 1.04
C PHE A 403 -36.04 -13.17 -0.30
N LEU A 404 -35.32 -14.01 -1.05
CA LEU A 404 -35.82 -14.50 -2.34
C LEU A 404 -36.62 -15.81 -2.21
N ILE A 405 -36.33 -16.65 -1.21
CA ILE A 405 -37.04 -17.92 -0.99
C ILE A 405 -38.30 -17.76 -0.12
N LYS A 406 -38.26 -16.95 0.96
CA LYS A 406 -39.36 -16.85 1.93
C LYS A 406 -40.49 -15.86 1.57
N SER A 407 -40.26 -14.92 0.65
CA SER A 407 -41.25 -13.90 0.22
C SER A 407 -41.89 -14.13 -1.18
N PRO A 408 -42.38 -15.34 -1.56
CA PRO A 408 -42.81 -15.61 -2.93
C PRO A 408 -44.20 -15.06 -3.30
N LYS A 409 -45.07 -14.73 -2.34
CA LYS A 409 -46.45 -14.32 -2.65
C LYS A 409 -46.54 -12.94 -3.32
N ASN A 410 -45.62 -12.02 -3.01
CA ASN A 410 -45.62 -10.67 -3.57
C ASN A 410 -44.81 -10.57 -4.86
N MET A 411 -43.77 -11.38 -5.00
CA MET A 411 -42.86 -11.34 -6.15
C MET A 411 -43.46 -12.00 -7.41
N VAL A 412 -44.16 -13.13 -7.26
CA VAL A 412 -44.88 -13.79 -8.38
C VAL A 412 -46.07 -12.94 -8.82
N LYS A 413 -46.76 -12.25 -7.89
CA LYS A 413 -47.83 -11.31 -8.23
C LYS A 413 -47.35 -10.07 -9.00
N ARG A 414 -46.15 -9.56 -8.70
CA ARG A 414 -45.54 -8.43 -9.44
C ARG A 414 -45.09 -8.86 -10.83
N ILE A 415 -44.33 -9.96 -10.93
CA ILE A 415 -43.85 -10.48 -12.22
C ILE A 415 -45.02 -10.98 -13.09
N SER A 416 -46.06 -11.60 -12.53
CA SER A 416 -47.23 -12.04 -13.33
C SER A 416 -48.20 -10.91 -13.69
N LYS A 417 -48.17 -9.77 -12.98
CA LYS A 417 -48.88 -8.56 -13.41
C LYS A 417 -48.21 -7.93 -14.63
N ASP A 418 -46.88 -7.95 -14.67
CA ASP A 418 -46.11 -7.40 -15.78
C ASP A 418 -46.00 -8.37 -16.98
N ALA A 419 -46.19 -9.67 -16.74
CA ALA A 419 -46.19 -10.72 -17.76
C ALA A 419 -47.60 -11.17 -18.20
N THR A 420 -48.63 -10.31 -18.14
CA THR A 420 -49.84 -10.59 -18.91
C THR A 420 -49.53 -10.52 -20.40
N PRO A 421 -49.75 -11.59 -21.19
CA PRO A 421 -49.64 -11.47 -22.63
C PRO A 421 -50.71 -10.47 -23.08
N LYS A 422 -50.30 -9.43 -23.83
CA LYS A 422 -51.25 -8.64 -24.63
C LYS A 422 -52.09 -9.65 -25.39
N LYS A 423 -53.38 -9.77 -25.06
CA LYS A 423 -54.35 -10.50 -25.87
C LYS A 423 -54.30 -9.88 -27.26
N THR A 424 -53.57 -10.51 -28.19
CA THR A 424 -53.77 -10.31 -29.61
C THR A 424 -55.23 -10.64 -29.86
N LYS A 425 -56.02 -9.62 -30.18
CA LYS A 425 -57.40 -9.77 -30.62
C LYS A 425 -57.41 -10.82 -31.74
N LYS A 426 -57.99 -11.98 -31.44
CA LYS A 426 -58.40 -12.98 -32.44
C LYS A 426 -59.56 -12.38 -33.25
N LYS A 427 -59.26 -11.41 -34.13
CA LYS A 427 -60.14 -11.03 -35.25
C LYS A 427 -59.66 -11.83 -36.45
N GLY A 428 -60.58 -12.53 -37.12
CA GLY A 428 -60.33 -13.09 -38.45
C GLY A 428 -60.11 -14.60 -38.53
N ARG A 429 -60.92 -15.43 -37.87
CA ARG A 429 -61.18 -16.82 -38.36
C ARG A 429 -62.65 -17.13 -38.62
N LYS A 430 -63.56 -16.19 -38.36
CA LYS A 430 -64.99 -16.29 -38.75
C LYS A 430 -65.37 -15.49 -40.01
N THR A 431 -64.45 -14.72 -40.58
CA THR A 431 -64.68 -13.99 -41.84
C THR A 431 -64.21 -14.79 -43.06
N ILE A 432 -63.11 -15.55 -42.94
CA ILE A 432 -62.57 -16.36 -44.05
C ILE A 432 -63.44 -17.59 -44.36
N ALA A 433 -64.17 -18.12 -43.37
CA ALA A 433 -65.11 -19.23 -43.61
C ALA A 433 -66.42 -18.79 -44.30
N LYS A 434 -66.78 -17.50 -44.26
CA LYS A 434 -67.96 -16.97 -44.95
C LYS A 434 -67.68 -16.52 -46.39
N GLU A 435 -66.45 -16.12 -46.70
CA GLU A 435 -66.06 -15.79 -48.09
C GLU A 435 -65.76 -17.04 -48.93
N LEU A 436 -65.36 -18.17 -48.33
CA LEU A 436 -65.16 -19.44 -49.05
C LEU A 436 -66.48 -20.19 -49.36
N GLU A 437 -67.59 -19.87 -48.69
CA GLU A 437 -68.92 -20.41 -49.00
C GLU A 437 -69.67 -19.61 -50.08
N GLN A 438 -69.29 -18.36 -50.35
CA GLN A 438 -69.87 -17.54 -51.41
C GLN A 438 -69.18 -17.70 -52.78
N GLN A 439 -68.08 -18.44 -52.87
CA GLN A 439 -67.46 -18.84 -54.14
C GLN A 439 -67.82 -20.27 -54.59
N LYS A 440 -68.76 -20.94 -53.90
CA LYS A 440 -69.25 -22.29 -54.24
C LYS A 440 -70.76 -22.36 -54.52
N LYS A 441 -71.38 -21.25 -54.91
CA LYS A 441 -72.71 -21.25 -55.54
C LYS A 441 -72.69 -20.44 -56.83
#